data_AF-A0ABD0RY34-F1
#
_entry.id   AF-A0ABD0RY34-F1
#
_cell.length_a   1.000
_cell.length_b   1.000
_cell.length_c   1.000
_cell.angle_alpha   90.00
_cell.angle_beta   90.00
_cell.angle_gamma   90.00
#
_symmetry.space_group_name_H-M   'P 1'
#
loop_
_entity.id
_entity.type
_entity.pdbx_description
1 polymer ?
#
loop_
_entity_poly.entity_id
_entity_poly.type
_entity_poly.pdbx_seq_one_letter_code
_entity_poly.pdbx_strand_id
1 'polypeptide(L)'
;MSSKEKAKFEEMAKTDKIRYDREMKNYVPPKGAKGGKKKKDPNAPKRPPSAFFVFCSDHRPKVKNDNPGISIGDIAKKLGDMWSKLSPKEKSPYEQKAMKLKEKYEK
;
A
#
# COMPACT_ATOMS: atom_id res chain seq x y z
N MET A 1 26.23 18.07 29.82
CA MET A 1 26.10 16.60 29.82
C MET A 1 27.37 16.01 29.23
N SER A 2 28.06 15.17 30.01
CA SER A 2 29.18 14.35 29.55
C SER A 2 28.69 13.34 28.51
N SER A 3 29.55 12.94 27.57
CA SER A 3 29.21 11.98 26.52
C SER A 3 28.66 10.65 27.07
N LYS A 4 29.07 10.24 28.28
CA LYS A 4 28.54 9.05 28.97
C LYS A 4 27.09 9.22 29.43
N GLU A 5 26.71 10.42 29.87
CA GLU A 5 25.35 10.73 30.29
C GLU A 5 24.42 10.79 29.07
N LYS A 6 24.89 11.39 27.97
CA LYS A 6 24.13 11.46 26.70
C LYS A 6 23.88 10.05 26.12
N ALA A 7 24.87 9.17 26.16
CA ALA A 7 24.74 7.80 25.68
C ALA A 7 23.64 7.02 26.43
N LYS A 8 23.50 7.22 27.75
CA LYS A 8 22.44 6.59 28.54
C LYS A 8 21.04 7.02 28.09
N PHE A 9 20.86 8.31 27.80
CA PHE A 9 19.58 8.83 27.29
C PHE A 9 19.31 8.39 25.85
N GLU A 10 20.33 8.28 25.00
CA GLU A 10 20.18 7.77 23.63
C GLU A 10 19.76 6.30 23.62
N GLU A 11 20.36 5.45 24.46
CA GLU A 11 19.95 4.04 24.59
C GLU A 11 18.53 3.90 25.16
N MET A 12 18.17 4.73 26.14
CA MET A 12 16.81 4.76 26.68
C MET A 12 15.79 5.18 25.61
N ALA A 13 16.12 6.17 24.79
CA ALA A 13 15.27 6.59 23.67
C ALA A 13 15.13 5.50 22.59
N LYS A 14 16.21 4.77 22.28
CA LYS A 14 16.15 3.64 21.32
C LYS A 14 15.27 2.52 21.82
N THR A 15 15.42 2.13 23.09
CA THR A 15 14.62 1.06 23.69
C THR A 15 13.14 1.42 23.78
N ASP A 16 12.82 2.66 24.16
CA ASP A 16 11.44 3.16 24.15
C ASP A 16 10.84 3.21 22.74
N LYS A 17 11.62 3.66 21.76
CA LYS A 17 11.20 3.64 20.35
C LYS A 17 10.87 2.22 19.87
N ILE A 18 11.70 1.24 20.21
CA ILE A 18 11.47 -0.16 19.84
C ILE A 18 10.18 -0.70 20.50
N ARG A 19 9.97 -0.37 21.79
CA ARG A 19 8.74 -0.74 22.51
C ARG A 19 7.51 -0.14 21.83
N TYR A 20 7.56 1.16 21.55
CA TYR A 20 6.47 1.87 20.87
C TYR A 20 6.16 1.29 19.49
N ASP A 21 7.18 1.03 18.66
CA ASP A 21 7.00 0.44 17.33
C ASP A 21 6.37 -0.97 17.42
N ARG A 22 6.74 -1.75 18.46
CA ARG A 22 6.16 -3.08 18.72
C ARG A 22 4.69 -2.99 19.16
N GLU A 23 4.35 -2.08 20.07
CA GLU A 23 2.97 -1.84 20.52
C GLU A 23 2.11 -1.34 19.34
N MET A 24 2.64 -0.41 18.54
CA MET A 24 1.94 0.14 17.38
C MET A 24 1.72 -0.89 16.26
N LYS A 25 2.60 -1.89 16.12
CA LYS A 25 2.40 -2.97 15.14
C LYS A 25 1.13 -3.79 15.43
N ASN A 26 0.78 -3.94 16.71
CA ASN A 26 -0.41 -4.68 17.14
C ASN A 26 -1.63 -3.78 17.32
N TYR A 27 -1.45 -2.46 17.36
CA TYR A 27 -2.53 -1.50 17.48
C TYR A 27 -3.30 -1.32 16.16
N VAL A 28 -4.60 -1.62 16.18
CA VAL A 28 -5.53 -1.29 15.09
C VAL A 28 -6.27 0.00 15.46
N PRO A 29 -5.91 1.16 14.88
CA PRO A 29 -6.60 2.41 15.17
C PRO A 29 -8.07 2.34 14.76
N PRO A 30 -8.98 2.99 15.51
CA PRO A 30 -10.38 3.08 15.13
C PRO A 30 -10.55 3.76 13.77
N LYS A 31 -11.60 3.38 13.05
CA LYS A 31 -11.87 3.81 11.67
C LYS A 31 -12.04 5.35 11.64
N GLY A 32 -11.06 6.05 11.09
CA GLY A 32 -11.04 7.53 11.03
C GLY A 32 -9.97 8.20 11.90
N ALA A 33 -9.29 7.48 12.80
CA ALA A 33 -8.22 8.04 13.63
C ALA A 33 -6.88 8.22 12.89
N LYS A 34 -6.73 7.63 11.69
CA LYS A 34 -5.60 7.94 10.81
C LYS A 34 -5.82 9.33 10.22
N GLY A 35 -5.11 10.32 10.76
CA GLY A 35 -5.08 11.69 10.24
C GLY A 35 -4.95 11.71 8.71
N GLY A 36 -5.63 12.68 8.09
CA GLY A 36 -5.77 12.77 6.64
C GLY A 36 -4.46 12.58 5.89
N LYS A 37 -4.52 11.88 4.74
CA LYS A 37 -3.35 11.67 3.89
C LYS A 37 -2.73 13.04 3.56
N LYS A 38 -1.44 13.21 3.87
CA LYS A 38 -0.67 14.40 3.45
C LYS A 38 -0.88 14.63 1.95
N LYS A 39 -1.11 15.89 1.54
CA LYS A 39 -1.24 16.26 0.13
C LYS A 39 -0.01 15.75 -0.61
N LYS A 40 -0.21 15.12 -1.78
CA LYS A 40 0.90 14.66 -2.60
C LYS A 40 1.61 15.88 -3.17
N ASP A 41 2.93 15.92 -3.06
CA ASP A 41 3.75 16.93 -3.73
C ASP A 41 3.52 16.87 -5.25
N PRO A 42 3.20 17.99 -5.93
CA PRO A 42 2.96 18.01 -7.37
C PRO A 42 4.17 17.56 -8.20
N ASN A 43 5.39 17.77 -7.67
CA ASN A 43 6.65 17.42 -8.34
C ASN A 43 7.14 16.01 -8.00
N ALA A 44 6.49 15.28 -7.08
CA ALA A 44 6.90 13.93 -6.76
C ALA A 44 6.53 12.98 -7.90
N PRO A 45 7.42 12.01 -8.25
CA PRO A 45 7.09 11.05 -9.27
C PRO A 45 5.82 10.28 -8.90
N LYS A 46 5.03 9.90 -9.91
CA LYS A 46 3.77 9.18 -9.68
C LYS A 46 4.06 7.76 -9.23
N ARG A 47 3.55 7.38 -8.04
CA ARG A 47 3.72 6.03 -7.50
C ARG A 47 3.25 4.97 -8.52
N PRO A 48 4.00 3.88 -8.68
CA PRO A 48 3.65 2.82 -9.61
C PRO A 48 2.38 2.09 -9.15
N PRO A 49 1.58 1.57 -10.10
CA PRO A 49 0.40 0.79 -9.76
C PRO A 49 0.79 -0.52 -9.05
N SER A 50 0.03 -0.87 -8.01
CA SER A 50 0.14 -2.19 -7.35
C SER A 50 -0.36 -3.31 -8.26
N ALA A 51 -0.03 -4.57 -7.94
CA ALA A 51 -0.45 -5.77 -8.67
C ALA A 51 -1.97 -5.79 -8.94
N PHE A 52 -2.76 -5.42 -7.93
CA PHE A 52 -4.22 -5.30 -8.06
C PHE A 52 -4.64 -4.26 -9.11
N PHE A 53 -3.96 -3.11 -9.18
CA PHE A 53 -4.27 -2.08 -10.16
C PHE A 53 -3.84 -2.47 -11.57
N VAL A 54 -2.74 -3.22 -11.72
CA VAL A 54 -2.35 -3.81 -13.01
C VAL A 54 -3.43 -4.78 -13.48
N PHE A 55 -3.88 -5.68 -12.60
CA PHE A 55 -5.00 -6.60 -12.88
C PHE A 55 -6.29 -5.87 -13.25
N CYS A 56 -6.65 -4.84 -12.49
CA CYS A 56 -7.84 -4.03 -12.75
C CYS A 56 -7.76 -3.33 -14.11
N SER A 57 -6.59 -2.84 -14.51
CA SER A 57 -6.39 -2.20 -15.81
C SER A 57 -6.73 -3.14 -16.96
N ASP A 58 -6.31 -4.40 -16.86
CA ASP A 58 -6.51 -5.42 -17.90
C ASP A 58 -7.96 -5.96 -17.92
N HIS A 59 -8.62 -6.02 -16.76
CA HIS A 59 -9.96 -6.63 -16.62
C HIS A 59 -11.11 -5.63 -16.64
N ARG A 60 -10.87 -4.37 -16.29
CA ARG A 60 -11.89 -3.29 -16.36
C ARG A 60 -12.55 -3.17 -17.74
N PRO A 61 -11.82 -3.16 -18.88
CA PRO A 61 -12.48 -3.09 -20.19
C PRO A 61 -13.33 -4.33 -20.47
N LYS A 62 -12.91 -5.52 -20.05
CA LYS A 62 -13.69 -6.76 -20.21
C LYS A 62 -15.01 -6.68 -19.45
N VAL A 63 -14.95 -6.32 -18.16
CA VAL A 63 -16.15 -6.19 -17.31
C VAL A 63 -17.09 -5.09 -17.83
N LYS A 64 -16.53 -3.99 -18.34
CA LYS A 64 -17.30 -2.90 -18.95
C LYS A 64 -18.01 -3.33 -20.23
N ASN A 65 -17.35 -4.13 -21.06
CA ASN A 65 -17.93 -4.66 -22.29
C ASN A 65 -19.03 -5.69 -21.99
N ASP A 66 -18.82 -6.55 -21.00
CA ASP A 66 -19.82 -7.53 -20.58
C ASP A 66 -21.04 -6.89 -19.90
N ASN A 67 -20.86 -5.69 -19.34
CA ASN A 67 -21.91 -4.96 -18.59
C ASN A 67 -21.93 -3.49 -19.04
N PRO A 68 -22.42 -3.20 -20.26
CA PRO A 68 -22.50 -1.83 -20.74
C PRO A 68 -23.44 -1.02 -19.83
N GLY A 69 -22.94 0.10 -19.28
CA GLY A 69 -23.73 0.99 -18.39
C GLY A 69 -23.51 0.79 -16.88
N ILE A 70 -22.72 -0.19 -16.45
CA ILE A 70 -22.37 -0.34 -15.04
C ILE A 70 -21.49 0.81 -14.53
N SER A 71 -21.71 1.25 -13.29
CA SER A 71 -20.88 2.28 -12.65
C SER A 71 -19.45 1.80 -12.45
N ILE A 72 -18.49 2.72 -12.60
CA ILE A 72 -17.06 2.45 -12.35
C ILE A 72 -16.85 1.91 -10.92
N GLY A 73 -17.67 2.36 -9.96
CA GLY A 73 -17.61 1.88 -8.58
C GLY A 73 -17.97 0.39 -8.45
N ASP A 74 -18.98 -0.08 -9.19
CA ASP A 74 -19.41 -1.47 -9.13
C ASP A 74 -18.48 -2.39 -9.94
N ILE A 75 -17.87 -1.89 -11.02
CA ILE A 75 -16.76 -2.58 -11.69
C ILE A 75 -15.62 -2.81 -10.70
N ALA A 76 -15.24 -1.78 -9.94
CA ALA A 76 -14.16 -1.89 -8.97
C ALA A 76 -14.46 -2.92 -7.86
N LYS A 77 -15.71 -2.98 -7.37
CA LYS A 77 -16.13 -4.02 -6.42
C LYS A 77 -15.99 -5.42 -7.02
N LYS A 78 -16.53 -5.64 -8.22
CA LYS A 78 -16.46 -6.94 -8.91
C LYS A 78 -15.02 -7.38 -9.16
N LEU A 79 -14.14 -6.45 -9.56
CA LEU A 79 -12.71 -6.73 -9.73
C LEU A 79 -12.01 -7.06 -8.40
N GLY A 80 -12.40 -6.41 -7.31
CA GLY A 80 -11.91 -6.72 -5.95
C GLY A 80 -12.26 -8.13 -5.52
N ASP A 81 -13.49 -8.57 -5.78
CA ASP A 81 -13.95 -9.93 -5.48
C ASP A 81 -13.23 -10.96 -6.35
N MET A 82 -13.06 -10.69 -7.64
CA MET A 82 -12.30 -11.55 -8.55
C MET A 82 -10.85 -11.69 -8.08
N TRP A 83 -10.19 -10.57 -7.74
CA TRP A 83 -8.82 -10.59 -7.23
C TRP A 83 -8.69 -11.39 -5.94
N SER A 84 -9.64 -11.28 -5.03
CA SER A 84 -9.63 -12.04 -3.77
C SER A 84 -9.75 -13.55 -4.02
N LYS A 85 -10.51 -13.95 -5.04
CA LYS A 85 -10.69 -15.36 -5.45
C LYS A 85 -9.53 -15.93 -6.28
N LEU A 86 -8.73 -15.09 -6.94
CA LEU A 86 -7.58 -15.55 -7.72
C LEU A 86 -6.54 -16.26 -6.85
N SER A 87 -5.97 -17.33 -7.39
CA SER A 87 -4.90 -18.08 -6.75
C SER A 87 -3.59 -17.27 -6.71
N PRO A 88 -2.66 -17.58 -5.78
CA PRO A 88 -1.35 -16.93 -5.74
C PRO A 88 -0.56 -17.09 -7.05
N LYS A 89 -0.77 -18.20 -7.76
CA LYS A 89 -0.12 -18.46 -9.06
C LYS A 89 -0.59 -17.48 -10.13
N GLU A 90 -1.88 -17.15 -10.15
CA GLU A 90 -2.44 -16.17 -11.10
C GLU A 90 -2.08 -14.73 -10.70
N LYS A 91 -1.90 -14.46 -9.41
CA LYS A 91 -1.44 -13.17 -8.89
C LYS A 91 0.04 -12.89 -9.18
N SER A 92 0.87 -13.94 -9.15
CA SER A 92 2.32 -13.88 -9.36
C SER A 92 2.77 -13.03 -10.57
N PRO A 93 2.25 -13.21 -11.80
CA PRO A 93 2.66 -12.37 -12.92
C PRO A 93 2.30 -10.89 -12.74
N TYR A 94 1.19 -10.58 -12.06
CA TYR A 94 0.81 -9.19 -11.76
C TYR A 94 1.68 -8.59 -10.66
N GLU A 95 2.06 -9.38 -9.65
CA GLU A 95 3.01 -8.99 -8.60
C GLU A 95 4.40 -8.72 -9.17
N GLN A 96 4.90 -9.58 -10.06
CA GLN A 96 6.17 -9.36 -10.74
C GLN A 96 6.15 -8.09 -11.62
N LYS A 97 5.06 -7.86 -12.37
CA LYS A 97 4.88 -6.62 -13.15
C LYS A 97 4.89 -5.39 -12.24
N ALA A 98 4.17 -5.44 -11.11
CA ALA A 98 4.14 -4.35 -10.15
C ALA A 98 5.51 -4.12 -9.48
N MET A 99 6.25 -5.19 -9.18
CA MET A 99 7.60 -5.12 -8.62
C MET A 99 8.58 -4.45 -9.60
N LYS A 100 8.56 -4.81 -10.89
CA LYS A 100 9.38 -4.15 -11.91
C LYS A 100 9.04 -2.67 -12.07
N LEU A 101 7.75 -2.31 -12.01
CA LEU A 101 7.32 -0.91 -12.02
C LEU A 101 7.76 -0.16 -10.75
N LYS A 102 7.81 -0.85 -9.61
CA LYS A 102 8.34 -0.33 -8.34
C LYS A 102 9.84 -0.06 -8.43
N GLU A 103 10.62 -1.00 -8.94
CA GLU A 103 12.06 -0.84 -9.12
C GLU A 103 12.39 0.34 -10.05
N LYS A 104 11.63 0.51 -11.14
CA LYS A 104 11.80 1.67 -12.04
C LYS A 104 11.47 3.01 -11.39
N TYR A 105 10.63 3.02 -10.35
CA TYR A 105 10.28 4.22 -9.61
C TYR A 105 11.27 4.55 -8.50
N GLU A 106 11.87 3.52 -7.89
CA GLU A 106 12.88 3.66 -6.84
C GLU A 106 14.29 3.92 -7.39
N LYS A 107 14.50 3.69 -8.70
CA LYS A 107 15.71 4.07 -9.44
C LYS A 107 15.62 5.48 -9.98
#